data_AF-A0A6I6ECP0-F1
#
_entry.id   AF-A0A6I6ECP0-F1
#
_cell.length_a   1.000
_cell.length_b   1.000
_cell.length_c   1.000
_cell.angle_alpha   90.00
_cell.angle_beta   90.00
_cell.angle_gamma   90.00
#
_symmetry.space_group_name_H-M   'P 1'
#
loop_
_entity.id
_entity.type
_entity.pdbx_description
1 polymer ?
#
loop_
_entity_poly.entity_id
_entity_poly.type
_entity_poly.pdbx_seq_one_letter_code
_entity_poly.pdbx_strand_id
1 'polypeptide(L)'
;MMNVDKMQDITGFYQELLLVIRAAIGSSLSRHEAEKKAMINAWLGKAGRARHCRAHRKNEILSMYDEVEQHSLINLERRVRTLHENCLLILEEIR
;
A
#
# COMPACT_ATOMS: atom_id res chain seq x y z
N MET A 1 11.55 4.03 -20.68
CA MET A 1 12.54 3.77 -19.62
C MET A 1 11.85 4.04 -18.28
N MET A 2 11.70 3.04 -17.42
CA MET A 2 11.09 3.24 -16.10
C MET A 2 12.07 4.08 -15.26
N ASN A 3 11.65 5.27 -14.84
CA ASN A 3 12.51 6.17 -14.08
C ASN A 3 12.71 5.59 -12.66
N VAL A 4 13.97 5.41 -12.22
CA VAL A 4 14.34 4.95 -10.87
C VAL A 4 13.55 5.70 -9.80
N ASP A 5 13.36 7.01 -9.96
CA ASP A 5 12.59 7.85 -9.04
C ASP A 5 11.12 7.43 -8.90
N LYS A 6 10.51 6.99 -10.01
CA LYS A 6 9.13 6.48 -10.01
C LYS A 6 9.06 5.17 -9.24
N MET A 7 10.04 4.30 -9.46
CA MET A 7 10.08 2.99 -8.83
C MET A 7 10.35 3.11 -7.32
N GLN A 8 11.20 4.05 -6.90
CA GLN A 8 11.42 4.38 -5.50
C GLN A 8 10.15 4.90 -4.80
N ASP A 9 9.39 5.78 -5.45
CA ASP A 9 8.14 6.30 -4.87
C ASP A 9 7.06 5.21 -4.74
N ILE A 10 6.92 4.33 -5.74
CA ILE A 10 6.01 3.17 -5.67
C ILE A 10 6.44 2.20 -4.55
N THR A 11 7.73 1.92 -4.44
CA THR A 11 8.28 1.04 -3.39
C THR A 11 7.99 1.62 -2.01
N GLY A 12 8.25 2.91 -1.80
CA GLY A 12 7.95 3.61 -0.56
C GLY A 12 6.47 3.57 -0.20
N PHE A 13 5.58 3.74 -1.19
CA PHE A 13 4.15 3.59 -0.99
C PHE A 13 3.77 2.21 -0.45
N TYR A 14 4.26 1.12 -1.08
CA TYR A 14 3.94 -0.23 -0.64
C TYR A 14 4.51 -0.56 0.75
N GLN A 15 5.69 -0.04 1.07
CA GLN A 15 6.27 -0.15 2.41
C GLN A 15 5.39 0.52 3.47
N GLU A 16 4.94 1.76 3.22
CA GLU A 16 4.06 2.49 4.12
C GLU A 16 2.71 1.78 4.29
N LEU A 17 2.10 1.32 3.19
CA LEU A 17 0.84 0.59 3.22
C LEU A 17 0.96 -0.71 4.02
N LEU A 18 2.07 -1.45 3.88
CA LEU A 18 2.32 -2.68 4.63
C LEU A 18 2.33 -2.43 6.14
N LEU A 19 2.94 -1.32 6.59
CA LEU A 19 2.94 -0.92 8.00
C LEU A 19 1.54 -0.60 8.51
N VAL A 20 0.73 0.09 7.70
CA VAL A 20 -0.67 0.41 8.02
C VAL A 20 -1.52 -0.85 8.13
N ILE A 21 -1.38 -1.79 7.21
CA ILE A 21 -2.09 -3.08 7.25
C ILE A 21 -1.73 -3.86 8.51
N ARG A 22 -0.43 -3.97 8.82
CA ARG A 22 0.04 -4.67 10.04
C ARG A 22 -0.47 -4.00 11.30
N ALA A 23 -0.46 -2.67 11.35
CA ALA A 23 -1.02 -1.92 12.47
C ALA A 23 -2.53 -2.17 12.62
N ALA A 24 -3.29 -2.20 11.51
CA ALA A 24 -4.72 -2.50 11.54
C ALA A 24 -4.99 -3.94 12.02
N ILE A 25 -4.24 -4.93 11.53
CA ILE A 25 -4.33 -6.33 11.95
C ILE A 25 -4.06 -6.45 13.46
N GLY A 26 -2.96 -5.86 13.93
CA GLY A 26 -2.54 -5.92 15.34
C GLY A 26 -3.35 -5.01 16.28
N SER A 27 -4.17 -4.10 15.75
CA SER A 27 -4.96 -3.18 16.55
C SER A 27 -6.01 -3.92 17.38
N SER A 28 -6.03 -3.63 18.68
CA SER A 28 -7.08 -4.04 19.61
C SER A 28 -8.30 -3.10 19.60
N LEU A 29 -8.21 -1.95 18.92
CA LEU A 29 -9.27 -0.93 18.87
C LEU A 29 -10.50 -1.39 18.08
N SER A 30 -10.33 -2.40 17.22
CA SER A 30 -11.41 -2.99 16.45
C SER A 30 -11.27 -4.51 16.40
N ARG A 31 -12.37 -5.23 16.58
CA ARG A 31 -12.42 -6.69 16.41
C ARG A 31 -12.93 -7.11 15.05
N HIS A 32 -13.57 -6.20 14.30
CA HIS A 32 -14.21 -6.50 13.03
C HIS A 32 -13.29 -6.15 11.86
N GLU A 33 -13.21 -7.06 10.90
CA GLU A 33 -12.36 -6.85 9.73
C GLU A 33 -12.80 -5.63 8.90
N ALA A 34 -14.10 -5.39 8.78
CA ALA A 34 -14.64 -4.24 8.05
C ALA A 34 -14.17 -2.88 8.62
N GLU A 35 -14.11 -2.74 9.94
CA GLU A 35 -13.62 -1.53 10.60
C GLU A 35 -12.11 -1.35 10.37
N LYS A 36 -11.34 -2.43 10.45
CA LYS A 36 -9.90 -2.43 10.13
C LYS A 36 -9.64 -2.05 8.66
N LYS A 37 -10.46 -2.56 7.73
CA LYS A 37 -10.44 -2.15 6.31
C LYS A 37 -10.79 -0.66 6.15
N ALA A 38 -11.79 -0.17 6.88
CA ALA A 38 -12.14 1.25 6.86
C ALA A 38 -10.98 2.15 7.36
N MET A 39 -10.22 1.71 8.36
CA MET A 39 -8.99 2.42 8.79
C MET A 39 -7.94 2.49 7.68
N ILE A 40 -7.73 1.39 6.94
CA ILE A 40 -6.80 1.35 5.80
C ILE A 40 -7.29 2.26 4.68
N ASN A 41 -8.58 2.20 4.33
CA ASN A 41 -9.19 3.09 3.33
C ASN A 41 -9.11 4.57 3.73
N ALA A 42 -9.29 4.89 5.00
CA ALA A 42 -9.10 6.25 5.50
C ALA A 42 -7.64 6.73 5.33
N TRP A 43 -6.67 5.85 5.58
CA TRP A 43 -5.27 6.14 5.32
C TRP A 43 -4.98 6.33 3.82
N LEU A 44 -5.48 5.45 2.95
CA LEU A 44 -5.36 5.56 1.49
C LEU A 44 -5.92 6.90 1.00
N GLY A 45 -7.06 7.34 1.54
CA GLY A 45 -7.67 8.62 1.23
C GLY A 45 -6.79 9.80 1.64
N LYS A 46 -6.15 9.73 2.80
CA LYS A 46 -5.19 10.75 3.24
C LYS A 46 -3.94 10.76 2.36
N ALA A 47 -3.40 9.59 2.01
CA ALA A 47 -2.23 9.45 1.15
C ALA A 47 -2.49 10.02 -0.26
N GLY A 48 -3.67 9.78 -0.82
CA GLY A 48 -4.06 10.29 -2.14
C GLY A 48 -4.21 11.82 -2.20
N ARG A 49 -4.53 12.46 -1.07
CA ARG A 49 -4.66 13.92 -0.94
C ARG A 49 -3.38 14.63 -0.50
N ALA A 50 -2.30 13.90 -0.21
CA ALA A 50 -1.05 14.51 0.20
C ALA A 50 -0.50 15.42 -0.92
N ARG A 51 -0.01 16.62 -0.54
CA ARG A 51 0.49 17.65 -1.47
C ARG A 51 1.56 17.14 -2.43
N HIS A 52 2.32 16.12 -2.02
CA HIS A 52 3.43 15.54 -2.78
C HIS A 52 3.09 14.17 -3.41
N CYS A 53 1.81 13.77 -3.44
CA CYS A 53 1.40 12.50 -4.05
C CYS A 53 1.57 12.56 -5.58
N ARG A 54 2.62 11.94 -6.08
CA ARG A 54 2.95 11.87 -7.51
C ARG A 54 1.92 11.03 -8.26
N ALA A 55 1.79 11.26 -9.57
CA ALA A 55 0.76 10.60 -10.40
C ALA A 55 0.82 9.06 -10.37
N HIS A 56 2.03 8.48 -10.28
CA HIS A 56 2.18 7.03 -10.19
C HIS A 56 1.67 6.47 -8.87
N ARG A 57 1.97 7.12 -7.75
CA ARG A 57 1.43 6.74 -6.43
C ARG A 57 -0.09 6.82 -6.37
N LYS A 58 -0.72 7.76 -7.10
CA LYS A 58 -2.19 7.82 -7.21
C LYS A 58 -2.79 6.58 -7.87
N ASN A 59 -2.17 6.05 -8.93
CA ASN A 59 -2.67 4.84 -9.60
C ASN A 59 -2.57 3.62 -8.68
N GLU A 60 -1.47 3.48 -7.94
CA GLU A 60 -1.34 2.42 -6.95
C GLU A 60 -2.38 2.57 -5.84
N ILE A 61 -2.60 3.78 -5.31
CA ILE A 61 -3.62 4.05 -4.29
C ILE A 61 -5.03 3.66 -4.78
N LEU A 62 -5.38 4.01 -6.02
CA LEU A 62 -6.68 3.66 -6.59
C LEU A 62 -6.87 2.14 -6.66
N SER A 63 -5.84 1.43 -7.15
CA SER A 63 -5.87 -0.03 -7.23
C SER A 63 -5.97 -0.70 -5.85
N MET A 64 -5.36 -0.09 -4.82
CA MET A 64 -5.39 -0.64 -3.47
C MET A 64 -6.74 -0.52 -2.76
N TYR A 65 -7.64 0.40 -3.17
CA TYR A 65 -9.01 0.40 -2.63
C TYR A 65 -9.73 -0.91 -2.99
N ASP A 66 -9.65 -1.33 -4.25
CA ASP A 66 -10.30 -2.56 -4.70
C ASP A 66 -9.72 -3.80 -3.99
N GLU A 67 -8.40 -3.84 -3.83
CA GLU A 67 -7.70 -4.92 -3.13
C GLU A 67 -8.11 -5.02 -1.65
N VAL A 68 -8.30 -3.88 -0.97
CA VAL A 68 -8.77 -3.84 0.43
C VAL A 68 -10.18 -4.42 0.54
N GLU A 69 -11.07 -4.13 -0.41
CA GLU A 69 -12.44 -4.65 -0.39
C GLU A 69 -12.49 -6.15 -0.72
N GLN A 70 -11.73 -6.58 -1.72
CA GLN A 70 -11.80 -7.95 -2.27
C GLN A 70 -11.08 -9.01 -1.41
N HIS A 71 -10.14 -8.61 -0.57
CA HIS A 71 -9.29 -9.57 0.16
C HIS A 71 -9.43 -9.46 1.67
N SER A 72 -9.25 -10.57 2.37
CA SER A 72 -9.05 -10.53 3.82
C SER A 72 -7.73 -9.84 4.16
N LEU A 73 -7.63 -9.27 5.35
CA LEU A 73 -6.44 -8.47 5.72
C LEU A 73 -5.14 -9.27 5.69
N ILE A 74 -5.18 -10.55 6.04
CA ILE A 74 -4.02 -11.44 5.97
C ILE A 74 -3.58 -11.68 4.52
N ASN A 75 -4.53 -11.85 3.61
CA ASN A 75 -4.22 -12.02 2.19
C ASN A 75 -3.72 -10.71 1.57
N LEU A 76 -4.34 -9.58 1.93
CA LEU A 76 -3.89 -8.25 1.53
C LEU A 76 -2.45 -7.98 1.99
N GLU A 77 -2.12 -8.28 3.25
CA GLU A 77 -0.76 -8.11 3.77
C GLU A 77 0.27 -8.89 2.94
N ARG A 78 -0.03 -10.15 2.62
CA ARG A 78 0.84 -11.00 1.81
C ARG A 78 1.03 -10.42 0.41
N ARG A 79 -0.06 -9.99 -0.25
CA ARG A 79 -0.02 -9.43 -1.60
C ARG A 79 0.78 -8.14 -1.65
N VAL A 80 0.53 -7.21 -0.72
CA VAL A 80 1.27 -5.94 -0.61
C VAL A 80 2.75 -6.20 -0.31
N ARG A 81 3.07 -7.18 0.54
CA ARG A 81 4.46 -7.59 0.79
C ARG A 81 5.14 -8.10 -0.48
N THR A 82 4.50 -8.98 -1.24
CA THR A 82 5.04 -9.47 -2.52
C THR A 82 5.22 -8.36 -3.53
N LEU A 83 4.28 -7.41 -3.62
CA LEU A 83 4.44 -6.23 -4.48
C LEU A 83 5.65 -5.39 -4.07
N HIS A 84 5.83 -5.13 -2.77
CA HIS A 84 7.00 -4.43 -2.25
C HIS A 84 8.31 -5.17 -2.54
N GLU A 85 8.36 -6.49 -2.33
CA GLU A 85 9.54 -7.32 -2.63
C GLU A 85 9.88 -7.30 -4.13
N ASN A 86 8.89 -7.44 -5.00
CA ASN A 86 9.08 -7.32 -6.45
C ASN A 86 9.61 -5.92 -6.82
N CYS A 87 9.14 -4.88 -6.13
CA CYS A 87 9.61 -3.53 -6.39
C CYS A 87 11.08 -3.34 -6.04
N LEU A 88 11.53 -3.93 -4.93
CA LEU A 88 12.94 -3.92 -4.52
C LEU A 88 13.82 -4.66 -5.53
N LEU A 89 13.40 -5.84 -6.00
CA LEU A 89 14.14 -6.60 -7.00
C LEU A 89 14.32 -5.80 -8.30
N ILE A 90 13.25 -5.17 -8.80
CA ILE A 90 13.32 -4.31 -9.98
C ILE A 90 14.28 -3.13 -9.74
N LEU A 91 14.21 -2.49 -8.56
CA LEU A 91 15.12 -1.39 -8.21
C LEU A 91 16.59 -1.81 -8.19
N GLU A 92 16.90 -3.03 -7.77
CA GLU A 92 18.24 -3.59 -7.78
C GLU A 92 18.74 -3.85 -9.21
N GLU A 93 17.86 -4.27 -10.13
CA GLU A 93 18.22 -4.53 -11.53
C GLU A 93 18.43 -3.26 -12.36
N ILE A 94 17.74 -2.16 -12.03
CA ILE A 94 17.80 -0.91 -12.80
C ILE A 94 18.79 0.13 -12.25
N ARG A 95 19.46 -0.17 -11.14
CA ARG A 95 20.49 0.67 -10.51
C ARG A 95 21.88 0.30 -11.01
#